data_AF-A0A7Y2KX82-F1
#
_entry.id   AF-A0A7Y2KX82-F1
#
_cell.length_a   1.000
_cell.length_b   1.000
_cell.length_c   1.000
_cell.angle_alpha   90.00
_cell.angle_beta   90.00
_cell.angle_gamma   90.00
#
_symmetry.space_group_name_H-M   'P 1'
#
loop_
_entity.id
_entity.type
_entity.pdbx_description
1 polymer ?
#
loop_
_entity_poly.entity_id
_entity_poly.type
_entity_poly.pdbx_seq_one_letter_code
_entity_poly.pdbx_strand_id
1 'polypeptide(L)'
;MLVDSHCHLDRLDLSAHDGSLDAALEAARQRGVGHFLCIGVSADNAGDVKALADRYADVDCSVGVHPLDVQPGVAPALDWLLNELNHPRVVAIGETGLDYHYEPEAAELQQLSFRVHLEAAQQTGKPVVIHTRGARADTLAMLREAALPNAGVLHCFTEDWDMARAALDMGYYISLSGIVTFRNADALRDV
;
A
#
# COMPACT_ATOMS: atom_id res chain seq x y z
N MET A 1 9.87 17.27 9.36
CA MET A 1 9.27 16.01 9.84
C MET A 1 9.14 15.10 8.64
N LEU A 2 9.74 13.92 8.68
CA LEU A 2 9.58 12.89 7.65
C LEU A 2 8.34 12.04 7.98
N VAL A 3 7.68 11.51 6.96
CA VAL A 3 6.59 10.54 7.09
C VAL A 3 7.05 9.27 6.39
N ASP A 4 7.06 8.16 7.11
CA ASP A 4 7.19 6.85 6.48
C ASP A 4 5.80 6.43 5.99
N SER A 5 5.56 6.64 4.69
CA SER A 5 4.26 6.38 4.07
C SER A 5 3.98 4.91 3.81
N HIS A 6 4.92 3.99 4.09
CA HIS A 6 4.72 2.56 3.83
C HIS A 6 5.64 1.70 4.69
N CYS A 7 5.13 1.25 5.83
CA CYS A 7 5.87 0.35 6.71
C CYS A 7 5.00 -0.82 7.19
N HIS A 8 5.61 -1.97 7.44
CA HIS A 8 4.93 -3.14 8.01
C HIS A 8 5.41 -3.33 9.45
N LEU A 9 4.92 -2.50 10.36
CA LEU A 9 5.32 -2.53 11.78
C LEU A 9 4.93 -3.84 12.47
N ASP A 10 3.87 -4.50 12.00
CA ASP A 10 3.41 -5.84 12.41
C ASP A 10 4.38 -6.96 12.01
N ARG A 11 5.29 -6.70 11.06
CA ARG A 11 6.23 -7.68 10.49
C ARG A 11 7.69 -7.24 10.58
N LEU A 12 7.97 -6.16 11.31
CA LEU A 12 9.31 -5.59 11.40
C LEU A 12 10.25 -6.55 12.13
N ASP A 13 11.44 -6.77 11.58
CA ASP A 13 12.51 -7.45 12.31
C ASP A 13 13.04 -6.54 13.42
N LEU A 14 12.78 -6.92 14.67
CA LEU A 14 13.13 -6.17 15.86
C LEU A 14 14.43 -6.64 16.52
N SER A 15 15.21 -7.52 15.88
CA SER A 15 16.47 -8.05 16.43
C SER A 15 17.48 -6.95 16.79
N ALA A 16 17.53 -5.87 16.01
CA ALA A 16 18.39 -4.70 16.27
C ALA A 16 17.92 -3.82 17.45
N HIS A 17 16.72 -4.09 17.98
CA HIS A 17 16.04 -3.29 19.00
C HIS A 17 15.55 -4.15 20.17
N ASP A 18 16.25 -5.26 20.46
CA ASP A 18 15.95 -6.18 21.56
C ASP A 18 14.50 -6.70 21.56
N GLY A 19 13.90 -6.86 20.37
CA GLY A 19 12.51 -7.28 20.22
C GLY A 19 11.47 -6.20 20.54
N SER A 20 11.88 -4.95 20.73
CA SER A 20 11.00 -3.84 21.13
C SER A 20 10.63 -2.93 19.97
N LEU A 21 9.34 -2.94 19.61
CA LEU A 21 8.79 -1.99 18.64
C LEU A 21 8.85 -0.55 19.17
N ASP A 22 8.69 -0.33 20.48
CA ASP A 22 8.82 1.00 21.08
C ASP A 22 10.22 1.58 20.82
N ALA A 23 11.27 0.76 20.99
CA ALA A 23 12.66 1.16 20.77
C ALA A 23 12.96 1.41 19.29
N ALA A 24 12.39 0.61 18.38
CA ALA A 24 12.51 0.81 16.94
C ALA A 24 11.87 2.14 16.49
N LEU A 25 10.64 2.41 16.93
CA LEU A 25 9.95 3.67 16.63
C LEU A 25 10.66 4.88 17.22
N GLU A 26 11.16 4.78 18.45
CA GLU A 26 11.94 5.86 19.06
C GLU A 26 13.23 6.16 18.30
N ALA A 27 13.94 5.12 17.83
CA ALA A 27 15.12 5.30 16.98
C ALA A 27 14.77 6.00 15.65
N ALA A 28 13.60 5.71 15.05
CA ALA A 28 13.12 6.37 13.85
C ALA A 28 12.75 7.85 14.12
N ARG A 29 12.08 8.14 15.25
CA ARG A 29 11.76 9.51 15.69
C ARG A 29 13.00 10.37 15.90
N GLN A 30 14.04 9.81 16.51
CA GLN A 30 15.33 10.50 16.68
C GLN A 30 16.03 10.82 15.35
N ARG A 31 15.67 10.12 14.27
CA ARG A 31 16.11 10.41 12.89
C ARG A 31 15.15 11.32 12.12
N GLY A 32 14.12 11.84 12.78
CA GLY A 32 13.18 12.81 12.22
C GLY A 32 11.94 12.23 11.54
N VAL A 33 11.70 10.91 11.62
CA VAL A 33 10.45 10.27 11.18
C VAL A 33 9.39 10.51 12.25
N GLY A 34 8.41 11.36 11.95
CA GLY A 34 7.40 11.79 12.93
C GLY A 34 6.01 11.19 12.72
N HIS A 35 5.82 10.39 11.66
CA HIS A 35 4.57 9.72 11.38
C HIS A 35 4.81 8.45 10.55
N PHE A 36 3.98 7.44 10.77
CA PHE A 36 4.10 6.12 10.14
C PHE A 36 2.74 5.67 9.60
N LEU A 37 2.72 5.17 8.37
CA LEU A 37 1.56 4.46 7.82
C LEU A 37 1.83 2.95 7.84
N CYS A 38 1.19 2.25 8.78
CA CYS A 38 1.29 0.79 8.92
C CYS A 38 0.36 0.08 7.92
N ILE A 39 0.93 -0.77 7.07
CA ILE A 39 0.21 -1.30 5.91
C ILE A 39 -0.37 -2.69 6.20
N GLY A 40 -1.70 -2.81 6.17
CA GLY A 40 -2.40 -4.09 6.10
C GLY A 40 -2.24 -4.73 4.73
N VAL A 41 -2.11 -6.06 4.68
CA VAL A 41 -1.92 -6.81 3.42
C VAL A 41 -2.87 -7.99 3.27
N SER A 42 -3.63 -8.32 4.32
CA SER A 42 -4.59 -9.41 4.32
C SER A 42 -5.75 -9.13 5.27
N ALA A 43 -6.83 -9.91 5.14
CA ALA A 43 -7.91 -9.87 6.12
C ALA A 43 -7.43 -10.29 7.52
N ASP A 44 -6.47 -11.21 7.58
CA ASP A 44 -5.93 -11.75 8.83
C ASP A 44 -5.15 -10.71 9.63
N ASN A 45 -4.37 -9.83 8.98
CA ASN A 45 -3.56 -8.83 9.69
C ASN A 45 -4.26 -7.47 9.88
N ALA A 46 -5.48 -7.30 9.38
CA ALA A 46 -6.24 -6.06 9.55
C ALA A 46 -6.44 -5.68 11.04
N GLY A 47 -6.66 -6.69 11.91
CA GLY A 47 -6.77 -6.49 13.36
C GLY A 47 -5.47 -5.97 13.98
N ASP A 48 -4.33 -6.56 13.60
CA ASP A 48 -3.02 -6.24 14.15
C ASP A 48 -2.58 -4.81 13.79
N VAL A 49 -2.73 -4.41 12.53
CA VAL A 49 -2.35 -3.05 12.09
C VAL A 49 -3.21 -1.96 12.73
N LYS A 50 -4.52 -2.22 12.97
CA LYS A 50 -5.38 -1.31 13.72
C LYS A 50 -4.97 -1.21 15.19
N ALA A 51 -4.65 -2.34 15.83
CA ALA A 51 -4.18 -2.35 17.21
C ALA A 51 -2.88 -1.55 17.38
N LEU A 52 -1.97 -1.60 16.40
CA LEU A 52 -0.78 -0.75 16.37
C LEU A 52 -1.13 0.74 16.22
N ALA A 53 -2.05 1.08 15.31
CA ALA A 53 -2.48 2.46 15.10
C ALA A 53 -3.24 3.07 16.30
N ASP A 54 -3.90 2.24 17.10
CA ASP A 54 -4.53 2.64 18.37
C ASP A 54 -3.50 2.83 19.49
N ARG A 55 -2.44 2.01 19.49
CA ARG A 55 -1.38 2.06 20.51
C ARG A 55 -0.49 3.30 20.36
N TYR A 56 -0.21 3.73 19.13
CA TYR A 56 0.75 4.80 18.85
C TYR A 56 0.08 6.00 18.16
N ALA A 57 0.17 7.17 18.79
CA ALA A 57 -0.48 8.38 18.30
C ALA A 57 0.04 8.89 16.95
N ASP A 58 1.27 8.52 16.59
CA ASP A 58 1.95 8.85 15.33
C ASP A 58 1.87 7.73 14.28
N VAL A 59 1.03 6.72 14.50
CA VAL A 59 0.79 5.61 13.56
C VAL A 59 -0.65 5.64 13.08
N ASP A 60 -0.85 5.86 11.78
CA ASP A 60 -2.10 5.49 11.11
C ASP A 60 -1.91 4.16 10.37
N CYS A 61 -2.99 3.57 9.87
CA CYS A 61 -2.90 2.35 9.07
C CYS A 61 -3.72 2.40 7.78
N SER A 62 -3.41 1.47 6.88
CA SER A 62 -4.25 1.13 5.74
C SER A 62 -4.76 -0.31 5.89
N VAL A 63 -5.90 -0.60 5.28
CA VAL A 63 -6.44 -1.96 5.21
C VAL A 63 -6.76 -2.32 3.76
N GLY A 64 -6.34 -3.50 3.35
CA GLY A 64 -6.57 -4.07 2.02
C GLY A 64 -6.04 -5.49 1.93
N VAL A 65 -6.15 -6.08 0.75
CA VAL A 65 -5.61 -7.40 0.40
C VAL A 65 -4.60 -7.24 -0.72
N HIS A 66 -3.36 -7.60 -0.42
CA HIS A 66 -2.23 -7.55 -1.33
C HIS A 66 -2.44 -8.54 -2.50
N PRO A 67 -1.98 -8.24 -3.73
CA PRO A 67 -2.16 -9.13 -4.88
C PRO A 67 -1.62 -10.55 -4.70
N LEU A 68 -0.59 -10.74 -3.87
CA LEU A 68 -0.04 -12.08 -3.55
C LEU A 68 -0.72 -12.79 -2.37
N ASP A 69 -1.77 -12.19 -1.80
CA ASP A 69 -2.56 -12.79 -0.72
C ASP A 69 -3.98 -13.17 -1.19
N VAL A 70 -4.28 -12.99 -2.48
CA VAL A 70 -5.58 -13.38 -3.05
C VAL A 70 -5.69 -14.90 -3.13
N GLN A 71 -6.84 -15.45 -2.76
CA GLN A 71 -7.09 -16.89 -2.83
C GLN A 71 -8.34 -17.21 -3.67
N PRO A 72 -8.32 -18.29 -4.48
CA PRO A 72 -9.50 -18.72 -5.22
C PRO A 72 -10.69 -18.97 -4.27
N GLY A 73 -11.84 -18.36 -4.58
CA GLY A 73 -13.06 -18.50 -3.77
C GLY A 73 -13.08 -17.65 -2.49
N VAL A 74 -12.02 -16.89 -2.21
CA VAL A 74 -11.92 -15.95 -1.08
C VAL A 74 -11.63 -14.56 -1.65
N ALA A 75 -12.60 -13.99 -2.35
CA ALA A 75 -12.53 -12.57 -2.68
C ALA A 75 -12.85 -11.75 -1.43
N PRO A 76 -12.10 -10.67 -1.12
CA PRO A 76 -12.52 -9.78 -0.06
C PRO A 76 -13.92 -9.27 -0.38
N ALA A 77 -14.86 -9.49 0.52
CA ALA A 77 -16.19 -8.96 0.38
C ALA A 77 -16.12 -7.44 0.57
N LEU A 78 -16.76 -6.68 -0.33
CA LEU A 78 -16.84 -5.23 -0.21
C LEU A 78 -17.36 -4.78 1.16
N ASP A 79 -18.39 -5.47 1.69
CA ASP A 79 -18.96 -5.20 3.00
C ASP A 79 -17.95 -5.36 4.14
N TRP A 80 -17.09 -6.38 4.06
CA TRP A 80 -16.00 -6.56 5.02
C TRP A 80 -15.03 -5.38 4.96
N LEU A 81 -14.57 -5.03 3.74
CA LEU A 81 -13.62 -3.93 3.56
C LEU A 81 -14.22 -2.61 4.07
N LEU A 82 -15.46 -2.27 3.72
CA LEU A 82 -16.14 -1.08 4.20
C LEU A 82 -16.26 -1.04 5.73
N ASN A 83 -16.50 -2.19 6.37
CA ASN A 83 -16.52 -2.29 7.84
C ASN A 83 -15.14 -1.98 8.44
N GLU A 84 -14.06 -2.53 7.88
CA GLU A 84 -12.70 -2.25 8.34
C GLU A 84 -12.32 -0.78 8.16
N LEU A 85 -12.72 -0.16 7.05
CA LEU A 85 -12.43 1.24 6.71
C LEU A 85 -13.15 2.26 7.61
N ASN A 86 -14.14 1.85 8.39
CA ASN A 86 -14.82 2.72 9.36
C ASN A 86 -13.96 3.04 10.60
N HIS A 87 -12.84 2.33 10.78
CA HIS A 87 -11.93 2.60 11.89
C HIS A 87 -11.26 3.98 11.75
N PRO A 88 -11.24 4.84 12.79
CA PRO A 88 -10.79 6.22 12.67
C PRO A 88 -9.30 6.39 12.30
N ARG A 89 -8.49 5.37 12.59
CA ARG A 89 -7.05 5.33 12.25
C ARG A 89 -6.75 4.70 10.89
N VAL A 90 -7.77 4.20 10.19
CA VAL A 90 -7.60 3.66 8.84
C VAL A 90 -7.76 4.80 7.83
N VAL A 91 -6.64 5.31 7.32
CA VAL A 91 -6.60 6.53 6.48
C VAL A 91 -6.53 6.24 4.98
N ALA A 92 -6.21 5.00 4.59
CA ALA A 92 -6.07 4.59 3.20
C ALA A 92 -6.54 3.14 2.99
N ILE A 93 -6.78 2.79 1.73
CA ILE A 93 -7.13 1.43 1.31
C ILE A 93 -5.90 0.79 0.68
N GLY A 94 -5.53 -0.39 1.13
CA GLY A 94 -4.38 -1.12 0.64
C GLY A 94 -3.53 -1.70 1.77
N GLU A 95 -2.48 -2.45 1.47
CA GLU A 95 -1.90 -2.66 0.13
C GLU A 95 -2.85 -3.44 -0.79
N THR A 96 -2.98 -2.98 -2.03
CA THR A 96 -3.78 -3.64 -3.08
C THR A 96 -3.13 -3.40 -4.44
N GLY A 97 -3.57 -4.06 -5.50
CA GLY A 97 -3.07 -3.83 -6.85
C GLY A 97 -2.80 -5.13 -7.59
N LEU A 98 -1.73 -5.17 -8.39
CA LEU A 98 -1.43 -6.27 -9.32
C LEU A 98 0.06 -6.64 -9.30
N ASP A 99 0.39 -7.92 -9.19
CA ASP A 99 1.74 -8.46 -9.31
C ASP A 99 1.75 -9.67 -10.26
N TYR A 100 2.11 -9.41 -11.52
CA TYR A 100 2.20 -10.46 -12.55
C TYR A 100 3.61 -11.04 -12.65
N HIS A 101 4.55 -10.52 -11.86
CA HIS A 101 5.91 -11.02 -11.87
C HIS A 101 6.04 -12.33 -11.09
N TYR A 102 5.40 -12.42 -9.91
CA TYR A 102 5.45 -13.61 -9.08
C TYR A 102 4.33 -14.62 -9.38
N GLU A 103 3.11 -14.15 -9.63
CA GLU A 103 1.93 -15.01 -9.81
C GLU A 103 1.08 -14.58 -11.02
N PRO A 104 1.62 -14.65 -12.26
CA PRO A 104 0.88 -14.26 -13.46
C PRO A 104 -0.42 -15.06 -13.67
N GLU A 105 -0.48 -16.30 -13.20
CA GLU A 105 -1.68 -17.15 -13.26
C GLU A 105 -2.83 -16.64 -12.38
N ALA A 106 -2.53 -15.83 -11.36
CA ALA A 106 -3.52 -15.25 -10.46
C ALA A 106 -4.06 -13.89 -10.97
N ALA A 107 -3.64 -13.44 -12.17
CA ALA A 107 -3.97 -12.11 -12.69
C ALA A 107 -5.47 -11.76 -12.63
N GLU A 108 -6.35 -12.70 -13.03
CA GLU A 108 -7.80 -12.48 -12.97
C GLU A 108 -8.29 -12.29 -11.53
N LEU A 109 -7.78 -13.07 -10.57
CA LEU A 109 -8.13 -12.95 -9.14
C LEU A 109 -7.61 -11.63 -8.56
N GLN A 110 -6.39 -11.23 -8.91
CA GLN A 110 -5.82 -9.95 -8.50
C GLN A 110 -6.66 -8.78 -9.03
N GLN A 111 -7.07 -8.80 -10.30
CA GLN A 111 -7.93 -7.77 -10.89
C GLN A 111 -9.31 -7.72 -10.21
N LEU A 112 -9.90 -8.87 -9.87
CA LEU A 112 -11.16 -8.93 -9.13
C LEU A 112 -11.01 -8.30 -7.74
N SER A 113 -9.98 -8.68 -6.99
CA SER A 113 -9.67 -8.10 -5.68
C SER A 113 -9.44 -6.59 -5.80
N PHE A 114 -8.60 -6.16 -6.73
CA PHE A 114 -8.27 -4.75 -6.91
C PHE A 114 -9.50 -3.91 -7.27
N ARG A 115 -10.43 -4.44 -8.09
CA ARG A 115 -11.71 -3.78 -8.39
C ARG A 115 -12.54 -3.52 -7.13
N VAL A 116 -12.62 -4.48 -6.20
CA VAL A 116 -13.33 -4.29 -4.92
C VAL A 116 -12.71 -3.15 -4.10
N HIS A 117 -11.38 -3.06 -4.06
CA HIS A 117 -10.69 -1.98 -3.34
C HIS A 117 -10.93 -0.61 -3.99
N LEU A 118 -10.92 -0.54 -5.33
CA LEU A 118 -11.23 0.68 -6.07
C LEU A 118 -12.69 1.12 -5.86
N GLU A 119 -13.63 0.18 -5.82
CA GLU A 119 -15.03 0.46 -5.50
C GLU A 119 -15.17 1.00 -4.06
N ALA A 120 -14.50 0.39 -3.08
CA ALA A 120 -14.48 0.90 -1.71
C ALA A 120 -13.86 2.31 -1.63
N ALA A 121 -12.85 2.61 -2.44
CA ALA A 121 -12.23 3.94 -2.51
C ALA A 121 -13.18 4.98 -3.09
N GLN A 122 -13.98 4.62 -4.11
CA GLN A 122 -15.04 5.50 -4.64
C GLN A 122 -16.10 5.80 -3.57
N GLN A 123 -16.54 4.80 -2.81
CA GLN A 123 -17.59 4.97 -1.80
C GLN A 123 -17.13 5.76 -0.57
N THR A 124 -15.91 5.49 -0.09
CA THR A 124 -15.39 6.10 1.14
C THR A 124 -14.63 7.40 0.90
N GLY A 125 -14.21 7.64 -0.34
CA GLY A 125 -13.31 8.72 -0.69
C GLY A 125 -11.89 8.55 -0.13
N LYS A 126 -11.51 7.38 0.40
CA LYS A 126 -10.15 7.18 0.91
C LYS A 126 -9.16 6.98 -0.25
N PRO A 127 -7.91 7.49 -0.13
CA PRO A 127 -6.86 7.22 -1.09
C PRO A 127 -6.45 5.73 -1.08
N VAL A 128 -5.87 5.24 -2.19
CA VAL A 128 -5.37 3.87 -2.30
C VAL A 128 -3.84 3.78 -2.23
N VAL A 129 -3.32 2.71 -1.62
CA VAL A 129 -1.89 2.33 -1.62
C VAL A 129 -1.73 1.15 -2.59
N ILE A 130 -1.08 1.41 -3.73
CA ILE A 130 -1.08 0.51 -4.88
C ILE A 130 0.28 -0.17 -5.06
N HIS A 131 0.28 -1.50 -4.97
CA HIS A 131 1.35 -2.36 -5.46
C HIS A 131 1.16 -2.63 -6.94
N THR A 132 2.21 -2.42 -7.72
CA THR A 132 2.20 -2.79 -9.13
C THR A 132 3.56 -3.32 -9.54
N ARG A 133 3.58 -4.49 -10.17
CA ARG A 133 4.79 -5.08 -10.72
C ARG A 133 4.49 -5.94 -11.94
N GLY A 134 5.09 -5.58 -13.08
CA GLY A 134 4.90 -6.31 -14.33
C GLY A 134 3.47 -6.23 -14.89
N ALA A 135 2.63 -5.33 -14.34
CA ALA A 135 1.19 -5.23 -14.62
C ALA A 135 0.77 -3.82 -15.10
N ARG A 136 1.71 -3.05 -15.63
CA ARG A 136 1.56 -1.60 -15.91
C ARG A 136 0.28 -1.22 -16.65
N ALA A 137 0.00 -1.91 -17.76
CA ALA A 137 -1.11 -1.58 -18.64
C ALA A 137 -2.46 -1.74 -17.92
N ASP A 138 -2.64 -2.86 -17.24
CA ASP A 138 -3.87 -3.19 -16.52
C ASP A 138 -4.04 -2.32 -15.28
N THR A 139 -2.95 -2.07 -14.53
CA THR A 139 -2.98 -1.12 -13.40
C THR A 139 -3.47 0.24 -13.89
N LEU A 140 -2.85 0.83 -14.92
CA LEU A 140 -3.24 2.15 -15.43
C LEU A 140 -4.67 2.16 -16.00
N ALA A 141 -5.09 1.10 -16.67
CA ALA A 141 -6.45 1.00 -17.20
C ALA A 141 -7.50 1.02 -16.08
N MET A 142 -7.30 0.21 -15.04
CA MET A 142 -8.21 0.14 -13.90
C MET A 142 -8.25 1.44 -13.09
N LEU A 143 -7.12 2.12 -12.90
CA LEU A 143 -7.08 3.42 -12.22
C LEU A 143 -7.85 4.50 -13.01
N ARG A 144 -7.71 4.52 -14.34
CA ARG A 144 -8.47 5.45 -15.21
C ARG A 144 -9.97 5.21 -15.14
N GLU A 145 -10.37 3.94 -15.19
CA GLU A 145 -11.78 3.55 -15.11
C GLU A 145 -12.38 3.91 -13.75
N ALA A 146 -11.65 3.67 -12.66
CA ALA A 146 -12.12 3.97 -11.31
C ALA A 146 -12.23 5.48 -11.04
N ALA A 147 -11.41 6.32 -11.68
CA ALA A 147 -11.48 7.78 -11.57
C ALA A 147 -11.65 8.27 -10.12
N LEU A 148 -10.77 7.79 -9.22
CA LEU A 148 -10.91 7.99 -7.78
C LEU A 148 -10.86 9.48 -7.39
N PRO A 149 -11.70 9.94 -6.45
CA PRO A 149 -11.72 11.33 -6.03
C PRO A 149 -10.41 11.77 -5.34
N ASN A 150 -9.78 10.86 -4.59
CA ASN A 150 -8.58 11.13 -3.80
C ASN A 150 -7.38 10.26 -4.20
N ALA A 151 -7.31 9.84 -5.47
CA ALA A 151 -6.21 9.08 -6.07
C ALA A 151 -5.52 8.13 -5.07
N GLY A 152 -4.20 8.28 -4.88
CA GLY A 152 -3.44 7.42 -4.00
C GLY A 152 -1.95 7.52 -4.25
N VAL A 153 -1.22 6.48 -3.89
CA VAL A 153 0.21 6.34 -4.14
C VAL A 153 0.50 5.00 -4.80
N LEU A 154 1.34 5.01 -5.84
CA LEU A 154 2.00 3.80 -6.33
C LEU A 154 3.23 3.61 -5.44
N HIS A 155 3.14 2.68 -4.48
CA HIS A 155 4.23 2.48 -3.52
C HIS A 155 5.37 1.68 -4.13
N CYS A 156 6.58 1.84 -3.57
CA CYS A 156 7.78 1.12 -3.99
C CYS A 156 7.95 1.07 -5.52
N PHE A 157 7.81 2.23 -6.16
CA PHE A 157 7.74 2.32 -7.61
C PHE A 157 9.04 1.83 -8.25
N THR A 158 8.91 0.93 -9.23
CA THR A 158 10.04 0.31 -9.95
C THR A 158 9.79 0.20 -11.46
N GLU A 159 8.76 0.88 -11.95
CA GLU A 159 8.37 0.90 -13.36
C GLU A 159 9.03 2.10 -14.07
N ASP A 160 8.67 2.36 -15.33
CA ASP A 160 9.31 3.39 -16.16
C ASP A 160 8.63 4.77 -16.10
N TRP A 161 9.33 5.77 -16.66
CA TRP A 161 8.87 7.15 -16.72
C TRP A 161 7.49 7.30 -17.37
N ASP A 162 7.19 6.53 -18.42
CA ASP A 162 5.90 6.62 -19.10
C ASP A 162 4.74 6.23 -18.17
N MET A 163 4.92 5.20 -17.34
CA MET A 163 3.94 4.86 -16.31
C MET A 163 3.87 5.91 -15.20
N ALA A 164 5.03 6.39 -14.71
CA ALA A 164 5.08 7.42 -13.67
C ALA A 164 4.31 8.67 -14.10
N ARG A 165 4.59 9.17 -15.31
CA ARG A 165 3.90 10.32 -15.89
C ARG A 165 2.41 10.08 -16.03
N ALA A 166 2.00 8.92 -16.54
CA ALA A 166 0.58 8.58 -16.67
C ALA A 166 -0.15 8.56 -15.32
N ALA A 167 0.48 8.05 -14.27
CA ALA A 167 -0.07 8.05 -12.91
C ALA A 167 -0.16 9.47 -12.32
N LEU A 168 0.88 10.29 -12.52
CA LEU A 168 0.91 11.70 -12.10
C LEU A 168 -0.18 12.53 -12.79
N ASP A 169 -0.39 12.34 -14.10
CA ASP A 169 -1.45 13.01 -14.87
C ASP A 169 -2.86 12.64 -14.34
N MET A 170 -3.02 11.50 -13.68
CA MET A 170 -4.25 11.07 -12.99
C MET A 170 -4.33 11.53 -11.52
N GLY A 171 -3.33 12.26 -11.01
CA GLY A 171 -3.28 12.75 -9.63
C GLY A 171 -2.72 11.77 -8.60
N TYR A 172 -2.17 10.64 -9.02
CA TYR A 172 -1.50 9.70 -8.11
C TYR A 172 -0.09 10.18 -7.77
N TYR A 173 0.37 9.84 -6.57
CA TYR A 173 1.74 10.03 -6.15
C TYR A 173 2.59 8.80 -6.49
N ILE A 174 3.89 9.03 -6.65
CA ILE A 174 4.89 7.97 -6.83
C ILE A 174 5.77 7.91 -5.59
N SER A 175 5.90 6.72 -5.00
CA SER A 175 6.80 6.49 -3.88
C SER A 175 8.16 6.01 -4.37
N LEU A 176 9.22 6.71 -3.95
CA LEU A 176 10.59 6.27 -4.14
C LEU A 176 11.10 5.64 -2.84
N SER A 177 11.39 4.34 -2.90
CA SER A 177 11.94 3.58 -1.77
C SER A 177 13.47 3.51 -1.85
N GLY A 178 14.10 2.78 -0.92
CA GLY A 178 15.55 2.54 -0.92
C GLY A 178 16.08 1.93 -2.22
N ILE A 179 15.23 1.35 -3.08
CA ILE A 179 15.61 0.81 -4.40
C ILE A 179 16.30 1.87 -5.27
N VAL A 180 15.95 3.15 -5.13
CA VAL A 180 16.59 4.25 -5.87
C VAL A 180 18.10 4.32 -5.64
N THR A 181 18.58 3.80 -4.49
CA THR A 181 20.00 3.77 -4.13
C THR A 181 20.75 2.57 -4.73
N PHE A 182 20.04 1.61 -5.34
CA PHE A 182 20.67 0.42 -5.90
C PHE A 182 21.43 0.75 -7.18
N ARG A 183 22.58 0.09 -7.37
CA ARG A 183 23.46 0.31 -8.52
C ARG A 183 22.76 0.14 -9.86
N ASN A 184 21.81 -0.79 -9.97
CA ASN A 184 21.12 -1.13 -11.22
C ASN A 184 19.79 -0.38 -11.41
N ALA A 185 19.49 0.61 -10.57
CA ALA A 185 18.22 1.37 -10.62
C ALA A 185 18.31 2.63 -11.49
N ASP A 186 19.06 2.60 -12.61
CA ASP A 186 19.23 3.79 -13.47
C ASP A 186 17.87 4.29 -14.00
N ALA A 187 17.03 3.40 -14.52
CA ALA A 187 15.69 3.76 -15.03
C ALA A 187 14.79 4.39 -13.96
N LEU A 188 14.91 3.96 -12.70
CA LEU A 188 14.16 4.54 -11.58
C LEU A 188 14.73 5.90 -11.15
N ARG A 189 16.04 6.13 -11.31
CA ARG A 189 16.68 7.42 -11.02
C ARG A 189 16.37 8.50 -12.05
N ASP A 190 15.95 8.11 -13.25
CA ASP A 190 15.50 9.02 -14.30
C ASP A 190 14.06 9.51 -14.08
N VAL A 191 13.30 8.85 -13.19
CA VAL A 191 11.94 9.26 -12.74
C VAL A 191 12.02 10.30 -11.64
#